data_AF-A0A836W245-F1
#
_entry.id   AF-A0A836W245-F1
#
_cell.length_a   1.000
_cell.length_b   1.000
_cell.length_c   1.000
_cell.angle_alpha   90.00
_cell.angle_beta   90.00
_cell.angle_gamma   90.00
#
_symmetry.space_group_name_H-M   'P 1'
#
loop_
_entity.id
_entity.type
_entity.pdbx_description
1 polymer ?
#
loop_
_entity_poly.entity_id
_entity_poly.type
_entity_poly.pdbx_seq_one_letter_code
_entity_poly.pdbx_strand_id
1 'polypeptide(L)'
;MRTIVRFCVAVSFFLCGIASRLCATELTEGEAVRALEKAVQFFRKEVSAQGGYLWRYSQDLSKREGEGKAGPLTAWVQPPGTPTVGDGYLEAYRLSGKPFLLEAARETGLALVRGQLRSGGWDYRIEFDP
;
A
#
# COMPACT_ATOMS: atom_id res chain seq x y z
N MET A 1 -46.72 -16.20 -35.62
CA MET A 1 -46.25 -14.98 -34.91
C MET A 1 -45.28 -15.26 -33.75
N ARG A 2 -45.41 -16.37 -32.99
CA ARG A 2 -44.51 -16.73 -31.87
C ARG A 2 -43.12 -17.23 -32.27
N THR A 3 -42.93 -17.69 -33.51
CA THR A 3 -41.64 -18.25 -33.99
C THR A 3 -40.67 -17.19 -34.51
N ILE A 4 -41.17 -16.07 -35.04
CA ILE A 4 -40.34 -14.97 -35.58
C ILE A 4 -39.69 -14.15 -34.45
N VAL A 5 -40.40 -13.98 -33.32
CA VAL A 5 -39.88 -13.25 -32.14
C VAL A 5 -38.70 -13.96 -31.49
N ARG A 6 -38.62 -15.30 -31.58
CA ARG A 6 -37.49 -16.08 -31.06
C ARG A 6 -36.21 -15.93 -31.89
N PHE A 7 -36.32 -15.57 -33.17
CA PHE A 7 -35.15 -15.41 -34.03
C PHE A 7 -34.48 -14.04 -33.85
N CYS A 8 -35.26 -12.97 -33.61
CA CYS A 8 -34.70 -11.63 -33.39
C CYS A 8 -34.01 -11.47 -32.03
N VAL A 9 -34.45 -12.20 -30.99
CA VAL A 9 -33.83 -12.12 -29.65
C VAL A 9 -32.47 -12.85 -29.62
N ALA A 10 -32.28 -13.90 -30.43
CA ALA A 10 -31.03 -14.65 -30.49
C ALA A 10 -29.90 -13.88 -31.22
N VAL A 11 -30.23 -13.03 -32.20
CA VAL A 11 -29.23 -12.26 -32.96
C VAL A 11 -28.71 -11.06 -32.17
N SER A 12 -29.55 -10.42 -31.34
CA SER A 12 -29.12 -9.30 -30.48
C SER A 12 -28.24 -9.72 -29.29
N PHE A 13 -28.29 -10.99 -28.86
CA PHE A 13 -27.40 -11.51 -27.82
C PHE A 13 -26.01 -11.91 -28.35
N PHE A 14 -25.88 -12.13 -29.66
CA PHE A 14 -24.60 -12.53 -30.26
C PHE A 14 -23.71 -11.32 -30.63
N LEU A 15 -24.30 -10.14 -30.86
CA LEU A 15 -23.57 -8.92 -31.21
C LEU A 15 -23.08 -8.09 -30.01
N CYS A 16 -23.55 -8.37 -28.79
CA CYS A 16 -23.10 -7.68 -27.58
C CYS A 16 -21.92 -8.39 -26.88
N GLY A 17 -21.54 -9.60 -27.32
CA GLY A 17 -20.43 -10.36 -26.72
C GLY A 17 -19.04 -10.03 -27.27
N ILE A 18 -18.94 -9.22 -28.33
CA ILE A 18 -17.68 -8.97 -29.05
C ILE A 18 -17.04 -7.61 -28.66
N ALA A 19 -17.80 -6.70 -28.03
CA ALA A 19 -17.36 -5.32 -27.82
C ALA A 19 -16.66 -5.03 -26.47
N SER A 20 -16.42 -6.04 -25.62
CA SER A 20 -15.77 -5.83 -24.31
C SER A 20 -14.38 -6.45 -24.19
N ARG A 21 -13.69 -6.66 -25.32
CA ARG A 21 -12.22 -6.64 -25.29
C ARG A 21 -11.76 -5.20 -25.51
N LEU A 22 -12.03 -4.33 -24.53
CA LEU A 22 -11.07 -3.25 -24.32
C LEU A 22 -9.75 -3.96 -24.10
N CYS A 23 -8.80 -3.69 -24.98
CA CYS A 23 -7.43 -4.15 -24.87
C CYS A 23 -6.88 -3.53 -23.57
N ALA A 24 -7.13 -4.18 -22.43
CA ALA A 24 -6.35 -3.95 -21.23
C ALA A 24 -4.95 -4.39 -21.63
N THR A 25 -4.09 -3.42 -21.92
CA THR A 25 -2.66 -3.67 -22.08
C THR A 25 -2.21 -4.46 -20.86
N GLU A 26 -1.75 -5.69 -21.08
CA GLU A 26 -1.25 -6.53 -19.99
C GLU A 26 -0.14 -5.75 -19.28
N LEU A 27 -0.28 -5.59 -17.96
CA LEU A 27 0.72 -4.93 -17.14
C LEU A 27 2.02 -5.74 -17.22
N THR A 28 3.07 -5.13 -17.76
CA THR A 28 4.38 -5.79 -17.80
C THR A 28 5.02 -5.81 -16.41
N GLU A 29 5.90 -6.77 -16.14
CA GLU A 29 6.68 -6.80 -14.89
C GLU A 29 7.43 -5.47 -14.69
N GLY A 30 8.02 -4.93 -15.76
CA GLY A 30 8.76 -3.66 -15.69
C GLY A 30 7.88 -2.48 -15.29
N GLU A 31 6.64 -2.40 -15.77
CA GLU A 31 5.68 -1.36 -15.36
C GLU A 31 5.26 -1.53 -13.91
N ALA A 32 4.98 -2.75 -13.48
CA ALA A 32 4.64 -3.06 -12.09
C ALA A 32 5.78 -2.66 -11.13
N VAL A 33 7.03 -3.00 -11.48
CA VAL A 33 8.21 -2.66 -10.67
C VAL A 33 8.42 -1.15 -10.60
N ARG A 34 8.28 -0.42 -11.71
CA ARG A 34 8.39 1.05 -11.71
C ARG A 34 7.29 1.72 -10.87
N ALA A 35 6.07 1.22 -10.95
CA ALA A 35 4.96 1.71 -10.14
C ALA A 35 5.21 1.46 -8.64
N LEU A 36 5.67 0.25 -8.30
CA LEU A 36 6.02 -0.11 -6.93
C LEU A 36 7.17 0.75 -6.38
N GLU A 37 8.23 0.94 -7.17
CA GLU A 37 9.35 1.80 -6.79
C GLU A 37 8.88 3.24 -6.54
N LYS A 38 8.05 3.80 -7.42
CA LYS A 38 7.48 5.14 -7.23
C LYS A 38 6.67 5.24 -5.93
N ALA A 39 5.82 4.26 -5.64
CA ALA A 39 5.03 4.25 -4.41
C ALA A 39 5.90 4.14 -3.15
N VAL A 40 6.86 3.22 -3.13
CA VAL A 40 7.78 3.03 -2.00
C VAL A 40 8.66 4.25 -1.78
N GLN A 41 9.17 4.87 -2.85
CA GLN A 41 9.98 6.09 -2.74
C GLN A 41 9.18 7.25 -2.12
N PHE A 42 7.92 7.43 -2.53
CA PHE A 42 7.04 8.44 -1.92
C PHE A 42 6.81 8.16 -0.43
N PHE A 43 6.52 6.92 -0.05
CA PHE A 43 6.31 6.57 1.35
C PHE A 43 7.58 6.77 2.19
N ARG A 44 8.74 6.37 1.69
CA ARG A 44 10.02 6.51 2.40
C ARG A 44 10.43 7.96 2.59
N LYS A 45 10.23 8.80 1.57
CA LYS A 45 10.72 10.19 1.56
C LYS A 45 9.74 11.20 2.15
N GLU A 46 8.46 11.03 1.88
CA GLU A 46 7.46 12.07 2.19
C GLU A 46 6.57 11.69 3.38
N VAL A 47 6.14 10.42 3.46
CA VAL A 47 5.16 9.95 4.45
C VAL A 47 5.83 9.56 5.76
N SER A 48 6.99 8.93 5.67
CA SER A 48 7.68 8.32 6.79
C SER A 48 8.12 9.34 7.85
N ALA A 49 7.99 8.96 9.12
CA ALA A 49 8.68 9.59 10.24
C ALA A 49 9.87 8.69 10.62
N GLN A 50 11.04 8.93 10.01
CA GLN A 50 12.27 8.17 10.26
C GLN A 50 12.12 6.64 10.11
N GLY A 51 11.36 6.15 9.14
CA GLY A 51 11.03 4.72 8.95
C GLY A 51 9.72 4.29 9.61
N GLY A 52 9.11 5.15 10.44
CA GLY A 52 7.82 4.89 11.07
C GLY A 52 6.62 5.45 10.28
N TYR A 53 5.44 4.84 10.47
CA TYR A 53 4.21 5.17 9.77
C TYR A 53 2.99 5.21 10.70
N LEU A 54 1.96 5.92 10.26
CA LEU A 54 0.66 6.10 10.91
C LEU A 54 -0.46 5.48 10.06
N TRP A 55 -1.71 5.60 10.52
CA TRP A 55 -2.87 4.96 9.91
C TRP A 55 -3.39 5.74 8.71
N ARG A 56 -3.42 7.07 8.85
CA ARG A 56 -4.05 7.96 7.88
C ARG A 56 -3.31 9.27 7.78
N TYR A 57 -3.28 9.78 6.56
CA TYR A 57 -2.66 11.03 6.18
C TYR A 57 -3.62 11.83 5.29
N SER A 58 -3.64 13.15 5.43
CA SER A 58 -4.22 14.01 4.40
C SER A 58 -3.36 14.00 3.14
N GLN A 59 -3.93 14.37 2.00
CA GLN A 59 -3.22 14.37 0.71
C GLN A 59 -1.95 15.24 0.70
N ASP A 60 -1.96 16.32 1.45
CA ASP A 60 -0.83 17.24 1.64
C ASP A 60 0.09 16.87 2.82
N LEU A 61 -0.19 15.74 3.49
CA LEU A 61 0.53 15.21 4.66
C LEU A 61 0.55 16.14 5.90
N SER A 62 -0.23 17.22 5.90
CA SER A 62 -0.33 18.17 7.01
C SER A 62 -1.11 17.64 8.21
N LYS A 63 -2.03 16.69 7.96
CA LYS A 63 -2.76 15.95 8.99
C LYS A 63 -2.31 14.50 8.99
N ARG A 64 -2.05 14.00 10.19
CA ARG A 64 -1.50 12.66 10.45
C ARG A 64 -2.22 12.08 11.66
N GLU A 65 -2.68 10.84 11.54
CA GLU A 65 -3.57 10.25 12.54
C GLU A 65 -3.26 8.77 12.78
N GLY A 66 -3.22 8.40 14.06
CA GLY A 66 -3.43 7.02 14.55
C GLY A 66 -4.85 6.93 15.10
N GLU A 67 -5.01 6.53 16.36
CA GLU A 67 -6.30 6.65 17.08
C GLU A 67 -6.76 8.10 17.24
N GLY A 68 -5.80 9.04 17.23
CA GLY A 68 -6.04 10.47 17.25
C GLY A 68 -4.99 11.22 16.44
N LYS A 69 -4.99 12.55 16.56
CA LYS A 69 -3.99 13.41 15.91
C LYS A 69 -2.58 13.04 16.37
N ALA A 70 -1.67 12.88 15.42
CA ALA A 70 -0.27 12.56 15.66
C ALA A 70 0.65 13.69 15.16
N GLY A 71 1.82 13.81 15.78
CA GLY A 71 2.86 14.74 15.36
C GLY A 71 3.60 14.26 14.11
N PRO A 72 4.40 15.13 13.47
CA PRO A 72 5.18 14.78 12.28
C PRO A 72 6.29 13.75 12.57
N LEU A 73 6.78 13.67 13.81
CA LEU A 73 7.82 12.73 14.26
C LEU A 73 7.26 11.58 15.12
N THR A 74 6.00 11.21 14.87
CA THR A 74 5.32 10.12 15.55
C THR A 74 5.07 8.95 14.60
N ALA A 75 5.15 7.73 15.12
CA ALA A 75 4.78 6.50 14.42
C ALA A 75 3.82 5.66 15.27
N TRP A 76 3.03 4.81 14.62
CA TRP A 76 2.11 3.88 15.31
C TRP A 76 2.64 2.45 15.27
N VAL A 77 2.45 1.73 16.38
CA VAL A 77 2.81 0.32 16.50
C VAL A 77 1.60 -0.57 16.24
N GLN A 78 0.42 -0.19 16.74
CA GLN A 78 -0.79 -0.98 16.53
C GLN A 78 -1.24 -0.98 15.05
N PRO A 79 -1.81 -2.09 14.56
CA PRO A 79 -2.36 -2.16 13.20
C PRO A 79 -3.53 -1.19 12.96
N PRO A 80 -3.64 -0.57 11.77
CA PRO A 80 -2.65 -0.61 10.69
C PRO A 80 -1.50 0.37 10.96
N GLY A 81 -0.29 -0.10 11.28
CA GLY A 81 0.80 0.77 11.73
C GLY A 81 2.13 0.51 11.01
N THR A 82 3.22 0.96 11.63
CA THR A 82 4.60 0.72 11.16
C THR A 82 4.87 -0.77 10.87
N PRO A 83 4.45 -1.74 11.72
CA PRO A 83 4.63 -3.15 11.40
C PRO A 83 3.90 -3.57 10.12
N THR A 84 2.66 -3.10 9.93
CA THR A 84 1.84 -3.43 8.76
C THR A 84 2.47 -2.93 7.45
N VAL A 85 3.06 -1.75 7.45
CA VAL A 85 3.79 -1.22 6.28
C VAL A 85 5.07 -2.01 6.02
N GLY A 86 5.81 -2.33 7.09
CA GLY A 86 7.02 -3.16 7.01
C GLY A 86 6.76 -4.55 6.44
N ASP A 87 5.69 -5.21 6.89
CA ASP A 87 5.24 -6.50 6.36
C ASP A 87 4.87 -6.41 4.88
N GLY A 88 4.21 -5.32 4.47
CA GLY A 88 3.92 -5.07 3.05
C GLY A 88 5.18 -4.95 2.19
N TYR A 89 6.21 -4.25 2.67
CA TYR A 89 7.51 -4.19 1.98
C TYR A 89 8.23 -5.54 1.95
N LEU A 90 8.22 -6.26 3.06
CA LEU A 90 8.88 -7.56 3.16
C LEU A 90 8.21 -8.60 2.26
N GLU A 91 6.89 -8.59 2.17
CA GLU A 91 6.14 -9.46 1.27
C GLU A 91 6.42 -9.12 -0.20
N ALA A 92 6.39 -7.82 -0.55
CA ALA A 92 6.76 -7.38 -1.89
C ALA A 92 8.20 -7.79 -2.25
N TYR A 93 9.13 -7.75 -1.29
CA TYR A 93 10.50 -8.25 -1.49
C TYR A 93 10.52 -9.77 -1.76
N ARG A 94 9.81 -10.58 -0.95
CA ARG A 94 9.75 -12.04 -1.15
C ARG A 94 9.22 -12.42 -2.53
N LEU A 95 8.24 -11.66 -3.05
CA LEU A 95 7.62 -11.93 -4.33
C LEU A 95 8.45 -11.45 -5.54
N SER A 96 9.24 -10.39 -5.38
CA SER A 96 9.90 -9.72 -6.52
C SER A 96 11.42 -9.75 -6.49
N GLY A 97 12.02 -10.04 -5.34
CA GLY A 97 13.46 -10.01 -5.10
C GLY A 97 14.10 -8.61 -5.18
N LYS A 98 13.33 -7.52 -5.34
CA LYS A 98 13.91 -6.19 -5.56
C LYS A 98 14.52 -5.63 -4.26
N PRO A 99 15.83 -5.33 -4.21
CA PRO A 99 16.51 -4.99 -2.95
C PRO A 99 15.96 -3.76 -2.23
N PHE A 100 15.44 -2.77 -2.97
CA PHE A 100 14.91 -1.53 -2.37
C PHE A 100 13.72 -1.77 -1.42
N LEU A 101 13.00 -2.88 -1.60
CA LEU A 101 11.88 -3.28 -0.75
C LEU A 101 12.38 -3.84 0.59
N LEU A 102 13.46 -4.64 0.57
CA LEU A 102 14.07 -5.13 1.79
C LEU A 102 14.66 -3.99 2.62
N GLU A 103 15.29 -3.01 1.98
CA GLU A 103 15.79 -1.83 2.68
C GLU A 103 14.66 -1.00 3.29
N ALA A 104 13.53 -0.86 2.58
CA ALA A 104 12.34 -0.21 3.13
C ALA A 104 11.77 -0.95 4.36
N ALA A 105 11.69 -2.28 4.31
CA ALA A 105 11.28 -3.11 5.45
C ALA A 105 12.27 -3.03 6.63
N ARG A 106 13.58 -2.89 6.34
CA ARG A 106 14.60 -2.71 7.37
C ARG A 106 14.41 -1.37 8.11
N GLU A 107 14.11 -0.30 7.38
CA GLU A 107 13.83 1.01 7.96
C GLU A 107 12.65 0.97 8.95
N THR A 108 11.57 0.25 8.62
CA THR A 108 10.44 0.07 9.54
C THR A 108 10.84 -0.73 10.78
N GLY A 109 11.64 -1.78 10.60
CA GLY A 109 12.18 -2.57 11.73
C GLY A 109 13.05 -1.73 12.66
N LEU A 110 13.94 -0.89 12.11
CA LEU A 110 14.78 0.01 12.90
C LEU A 110 13.97 1.12 13.60
N ALA A 111 12.89 1.60 12.98
CA ALA A 111 11.96 2.51 13.62
C ALA A 111 11.32 1.88 14.87
N LEU A 112 10.89 0.61 14.78
CA LEU A 112 10.38 -0.14 15.93
C LEU A 112 11.47 -0.35 17.00
N VAL A 113 12.69 -0.73 16.62
CA VAL A 113 13.81 -0.91 17.59
C VAL A 113 14.04 0.35 18.42
N ARG A 114 14.01 1.53 17.79
CA ARG A 114 14.19 2.81 18.52
C ARG A 114 13.06 3.13 19.49
N GLY A 115 11.84 2.67 19.20
CA GLY A 115 10.69 2.86 20.08
C GLY A 115 10.53 1.80 21.16
N GLN A 116 11.46 0.85 21.29
CA GLN A 116 11.37 -0.21 22.27
C GLN A 116 11.59 0.34 23.70
N LEU A 117 10.73 -0.04 24.63
CA LEU A 117 10.87 0.33 26.03
C LEU A 117 12.05 -0.41 26.68
N ARG A 118 12.69 0.20 27.69
CA ARG A 118 13.77 -0.47 28.46
C ARG A 118 13.33 -1.77 29.12
N SER A 119 12.05 -1.88 29.48
CA SER A 119 11.42 -3.08 30.02
C SER A 119 11.16 -4.17 28.98
N GLY A 120 11.42 -3.90 27.69
CA GLY A 120 10.91 -4.68 26.56
C GLY A 120 9.51 -4.25 26.12
N GLY A 121 9.09 -4.74 24.97
CA GLY A 121 7.82 -4.37 24.34
C GLY A 121 7.80 -2.94 23.77
N TRP A 122 6.62 -2.49 23.41
CA TRP A 122 6.37 -1.18 22.82
C TRP A 122 5.13 -0.55 23.44
N ASP A 123 5.13 0.77 23.54
CA ASP A 123 3.89 1.51 23.66
C ASP A 123 3.09 1.44 22.33
N TYR A 124 1.83 1.87 22.33
CA TYR A 124 0.99 1.84 21.12
C TYR A 124 1.50 2.80 20.02
N ARG A 125 2.31 3.79 20.39
CA ARG A 125 2.98 4.76 19.49
C ARG A 125 4.45 4.96 19.84
N ILE A 126 5.19 5.59 18.93
CA ILE A 126 6.58 5.99 19.11
C ILE A 126 6.70 7.48 18.81
N GLU A 127 7.35 8.24 19.69
CA GLU A 127 7.74 9.63 19.45
C GLU A 127 9.26 9.69 19.29
N PHE A 128 9.74 10.13 18.12
CA PHE A 128 11.17 10.16 17.81
C PHE A 128 11.87 11.43 18.29
N ASP A 129 11.12 12.42 18.78
CA ASP A 129 11.60 13.66 19.39
C ASP A 129 10.70 13.99 20.60
N PRO A 130 10.92 13.29 21.73
CA PRO A 130 10.04 13.32 22.90
C PRO A 130 10.22 14.54 23.81
#